data_AF-A0A6A6QUL3-F1
#
_entry.id   AF-A0A6A6QUL3-F1
#
_cell.length_a   1.000
_cell.length_b   1.000
_cell.length_c   1.000
_cell.angle_alpha   90.00
_cell.angle_beta   90.00
_cell.angle_gamma   90.00
#
_symmetry.space_group_name_H-M   'P 1'
#
loop_
_entity.id
_entity.type
_entity.pdbx_description
1 polymer ?
#
loop_
_entity_poly.entity_id
_entity_poly.type
_entity_poly.pdbx_seq_one_letter_code
_entity_poly.pdbx_strand_id
1 'polypeptide(L)'
;MNRFSDYKDQVTANIDRLAKFRTGWLTTWTLRVRCDDKLKQCPEKEDPPDDPCDPPGDGDPTPKKPTKIAYVATVDPYIDHMFFCPSFFLRPKLDDRIATTVNNLVQANWLDNYANRATTVAHELLHISWIGSPIDSPARNQLIDIFMPDGNWKAYRTVDCKYLAHSEIEPDVQHVNNVNNYMWWFLANYIIHKYDFYPSGSTWLTTLDPPLSPPSVANLAITNSTDVEIGWGDC
;
A
#
# COMPACT_ATOMS: atom_id res chain seq x y z
N MET A 1 -0.17 -32.43 3.88
CA MET A 1 -0.04 -31.33 2.89
C MET A 1 1.18 -30.52 3.25
N ASN A 2 2.00 -30.15 2.26
CA ASN A 2 3.20 -29.35 2.48
C ASN A 2 2.81 -27.87 2.36
N ARG A 3 2.58 -27.21 3.50
CA ARG A 3 2.12 -25.80 3.56
C ARG A 3 2.98 -24.86 2.71
N PHE A 4 4.27 -25.13 2.58
CA PHE A 4 5.18 -24.35 1.73
C PHE A 4 4.82 -24.37 0.23
N SER A 5 4.34 -25.50 -0.29
CA SER A 5 3.86 -25.56 -1.69
C SER A 5 2.61 -24.70 -1.84
N ASP A 6 1.67 -24.84 -0.90
CA ASP A 6 0.40 -24.13 -0.91
C ASP A 6 0.61 -22.61 -0.84
N TYR A 7 1.59 -22.13 -0.06
CA TYR A 7 1.97 -20.71 -0.01
C TYR A 7 2.50 -20.20 -1.35
N LYS A 8 3.47 -20.90 -1.92
CA LYS A 8 4.10 -20.47 -3.17
C LYS A 8 3.06 -20.43 -4.29
N ASP A 9 2.24 -21.46 -4.39
CA ASP A 9 1.21 -21.56 -5.42
C ASP A 9 0.16 -20.46 -5.26
N GLN A 10 -0.26 -20.14 -4.03
CA GLN A 10 -1.20 -19.05 -3.78
C GLN A 10 -0.61 -17.68 -4.13
N VAL A 11 0.62 -17.40 -3.69
CA VAL A 11 1.31 -16.15 -4.00
C VAL A 11 1.47 -16.02 -5.52
N THR A 12 1.97 -17.05 -6.20
CA THR A 12 2.08 -17.07 -7.66
C THR A 12 0.73 -16.85 -8.34
N ALA A 13 -0.34 -17.50 -7.87
CA ALA A 13 -1.68 -17.33 -8.44
C ALA A 13 -2.20 -15.89 -8.29
N ASN A 14 -2.01 -15.25 -7.13
CA ASN A 14 -2.40 -13.85 -6.91
C ASN A 14 -1.62 -12.91 -7.83
N ILE A 15 -0.30 -13.12 -7.98
CA ILE A 15 0.56 -12.35 -8.89
C ILE A 15 0.10 -12.52 -10.35
N ASP A 16 -0.17 -13.75 -10.76
CA ASP A 16 -0.64 -14.08 -12.10
C ASP A 16 -1.97 -13.40 -12.44
N ARG A 17 -2.93 -13.41 -11.50
CA ARG A 17 -4.23 -12.74 -11.68
C ARG A 17 -4.05 -11.24 -11.79
N LEU A 18 -3.21 -10.64 -10.95
CA LEU A 18 -2.90 -9.21 -11.03
C LEU A 18 -2.21 -8.84 -12.36
N ALA A 19 -1.25 -9.64 -12.83
CA ALA A 19 -0.52 -9.37 -14.08
C ALA A 19 -1.39 -9.54 -15.34
N LYS A 20 -2.34 -10.49 -15.30
CA LYS A 20 -3.32 -10.74 -16.36
C LYS A 20 -4.48 -9.76 -16.34
N PHE A 21 -4.65 -8.99 -15.26
CA PHE A 21 -5.63 -7.91 -15.23
C PHE A 21 -5.36 -6.93 -16.37
N ARG A 22 -6.41 -6.66 -17.14
CA ARG A 22 -6.41 -5.73 -18.26
C ARG A 22 -7.66 -4.88 -18.13
N THR A 23 -7.49 -3.56 -18.21
CA THR A 23 -8.60 -2.64 -18.42
C THR A 23 -9.08 -2.81 -19.86
N GLY A 24 -10.33 -3.23 -20.08
CA GLY A 24 -10.89 -3.50 -21.41
C GLY A 24 -12.22 -2.79 -21.63
N TRP A 25 -12.47 -2.32 -22.88
CA TRP A 25 -13.62 -1.46 -23.19
C TRP A 25 -14.95 -2.20 -23.46
N LEU A 26 -14.99 -3.53 -23.64
CA LEU A 26 -16.17 -4.15 -24.26
C LEU A 26 -16.82 -5.42 -23.69
N THR A 27 -16.27 -6.20 -22.73
CA THR A 27 -17.00 -7.45 -22.36
C THR A 27 -17.01 -7.93 -20.91
N THR A 28 -16.24 -7.38 -19.97
CA THR A 28 -16.30 -7.84 -18.55
C THR A 28 -15.85 -6.76 -17.56
N TRP A 29 -16.68 -5.72 -17.33
CA TRP A 29 -16.38 -4.68 -16.33
C TRP A 29 -16.69 -5.20 -14.92
N THR A 30 -15.85 -6.11 -14.40
CA THR A 30 -15.87 -6.51 -12.98
C THR A 30 -15.20 -5.48 -12.08
N LEU A 31 -14.47 -4.51 -12.65
CA LEU A 31 -13.89 -3.37 -11.93
C LEU A 31 -14.20 -2.06 -12.67
N ARG A 32 -14.68 -1.03 -11.96
CA ARG A 32 -14.70 0.36 -12.45
C ARG A 32 -13.83 1.25 -11.59
N VAL A 33 -13.12 2.16 -12.24
CA VAL A 33 -12.37 3.22 -11.57
C VAL A 33 -13.30 4.42 -11.39
N ARG A 34 -13.29 5.01 -10.19
CA ARG A 34 -14.15 6.12 -9.79
C ARG A 34 -13.27 7.25 -9.26
N CYS A 35 -13.51 8.44 -9.79
CA CYS A 35 -12.92 9.68 -9.29
C CYS A 35 -13.84 10.43 -8.32
N ASP A 36 -15.05 9.92 -8.11
CA ASP A 36 -16.00 10.43 -7.12
C ASP A 36 -16.08 9.51 -5.89
N ASP A 37 -15.95 10.07 -4.69
CA ASP A 37 -16.08 9.32 -3.44
C ASP A 37 -17.55 9.08 -3.06
N LYS A 38 -18.24 8.25 -3.86
CA LYS A 38 -19.68 7.93 -3.68
C LYS A 38 -20.00 7.41 -2.28
N LEU A 39 -19.09 6.66 -1.67
CA LEU A 39 -19.30 6.04 -0.36
C LEU A 39 -18.81 6.93 0.79
N LYS A 40 -18.29 8.13 0.53
CA LYS A 40 -17.78 9.06 1.54
C LYS A 40 -16.76 8.42 2.48
N GLN A 41 -15.89 7.58 1.92
CA GLN A 41 -14.86 6.90 2.70
C GLN A 41 -13.51 7.63 2.67
N CYS A 42 -13.33 8.55 1.71
CA CYS A 42 -12.17 9.43 1.70
C CYS A 42 -12.29 10.46 2.84
N PRO A 43 -11.16 10.93 3.39
CA PRO A 43 -11.17 12.00 4.38
C PRO A 43 -11.78 13.28 3.80
N GLU A 44 -12.68 13.94 4.55
CA GLU A 44 -13.35 15.18 4.12
C GLU A 44 -12.39 16.38 4.05
N LYS A 45 -11.25 16.30 4.74
CA LYS A 45 -10.16 17.29 4.68
C LYS A 45 -8.88 16.57 4.29
N GLU A 46 -8.21 17.09 3.27
CA GLU A 46 -6.78 16.87 3.12
C GLU A 46 -6.13 17.64 4.26
N ASP A 47 -5.65 16.94 5.28
CA ASP A 47 -4.63 17.56 6.11
C ASP A 47 -3.45 17.85 5.17
N PRO A 48 -2.96 19.11 5.08
CA PRO A 48 -1.77 19.39 4.31
C PRO A 48 -0.66 18.44 4.76
N PRO A 49 0.22 17.98 3.85
CA PRO A 49 1.39 17.24 4.28
C PRO A 49 2.10 18.09 5.34
N ASP A 50 2.26 17.54 6.55
CA ASP A 50 2.84 18.27 7.68
C ASP A 50 4.15 18.94 7.22
N ASP A 51 4.23 20.27 7.34
CA ASP A 51 5.44 21.01 7.01
C ASP A 51 6.53 20.57 8.00
N PRO A 52 7.67 20.03 7.52
CA PRO A 52 8.79 19.67 8.40
C PRO A 52 9.38 20.86 9.16
N CYS A 53 8.97 22.10 8.86
CA CYS A 53 9.38 23.32 9.55
C CYS A 53 8.40 23.79 10.64
N ASP A 54 7.20 23.20 10.74
CA ASP A 54 6.32 23.52 11.87
C ASP A 54 6.80 22.76 13.11
N PRO A 55 7.25 23.47 14.18
CA PRO A 55 7.45 22.81 15.46
C PRO A 55 6.14 22.13 15.88
N PRO A 56 6.16 21.05 16.68
CA PRO A 56 4.96 20.33 17.06
C PRO A 56 3.97 21.32 17.69
N GLY A 57 3.06 21.81 16.85
CA GLY A 57 2.08 22.81 17.23
C GLY A 57 1.11 22.16 18.17
N ASP A 58 0.52 22.99 19.01
CA ASP A 58 -0.42 22.70 20.10
C ASP A 58 -1.73 22.01 19.66
N GLY A 59 -1.75 21.41 18.46
CA GLY A 59 -2.80 20.60 17.90
C GLY A 59 -2.96 19.27 18.64
N ASP A 60 -4.22 18.86 18.72
CA ASP A 60 -4.70 17.65 19.38
C ASP A 60 -3.72 16.47 19.28
N PRO A 61 -3.22 15.91 20.41
CA PRO A 61 -2.30 14.77 20.43
C PRO A 61 -2.95 13.46 19.97
N THR A 62 -4.21 13.48 19.51
CA THR A 62 -4.82 12.32 18.91
C THR A 62 -4.01 11.88 17.67
N PRO A 63 -3.65 10.58 17.56
CA PRO A 63 -3.02 10.07 16.36
C PRO A 63 -3.92 10.38 15.17
N LYS A 64 -3.48 11.27 14.26
CA LYS A 64 -4.26 11.53 13.03
C LYS A 64 -4.46 10.18 12.35
N LYS A 65 -5.72 9.80 12.12
CA LYS A 65 -6.05 8.54 11.45
C LYS A 65 -5.29 8.49 10.12
N PRO A 66 -4.71 7.34 9.73
CA PRO A 66 -4.04 7.23 8.44
C PRO A 66 -4.99 7.70 7.34
N THR A 67 -4.58 8.73 6.60
CA THR A 67 -5.35 9.30 5.50
C THR A 67 -5.55 8.22 4.46
N LYS A 68 -6.80 7.79 4.24
CA LYS A 68 -7.13 6.82 3.19
C LYS A 68 -6.83 7.46 1.84
N ILE A 69 -5.99 6.80 1.04
CA ILE A 69 -5.50 7.31 -0.26
C ILE A 69 -6.36 6.78 -1.40
N ALA A 70 -6.83 5.54 -1.28
CA ALA A 70 -7.76 4.91 -2.18
C ALA A 70 -8.53 3.84 -1.40
N TYR A 71 -9.55 3.26 -2.01
CA TYR A 71 -10.19 2.06 -1.49
C TYR A 71 -10.92 1.30 -2.60
N VAL A 72 -11.15 0.00 -2.36
CA VAL A 72 -12.05 -0.82 -3.16
C VAL A 72 -13.34 -1.13 -2.40
N ALA A 73 -14.46 -1.10 -3.10
CA ALA A 73 -15.73 -1.60 -2.61
C ALA A 73 -16.61 -2.14 -3.74
N THR A 74 -17.35 -3.22 -3.47
CA THR A 74 -18.41 -3.70 -4.36
C THR A 74 -19.68 -2.88 -4.08
N VAL A 75 -20.06 -2.00 -5.02
CA VAL A 75 -21.23 -1.11 -4.85
C VAL A 75 -22.41 -1.57 -5.69
N ASP A 76 -22.13 -2.09 -6.89
CA ASP A 76 -23.15 -2.73 -7.72
C ASP A 76 -22.99 -4.26 -7.60
N PRO A 77 -24.09 -5.04 -7.73
CA PRO A 77 -23.98 -6.49 -7.77
C PRO A 77 -22.96 -6.93 -8.81
N TYR A 78 -21.95 -7.67 -8.37
CA TYR A 78 -20.91 -8.26 -9.22
C TYR A 78 -19.93 -7.26 -9.88
N ILE A 79 -19.90 -5.99 -9.44
CA ILE A 79 -18.96 -4.99 -9.94
C ILE A 79 -18.24 -4.34 -8.77
N ASP A 80 -16.93 -4.55 -8.72
CA ASP A 80 -16.03 -3.86 -7.82
C ASP A 80 -15.77 -2.46 -8.34
N HIS A 81 -15.62 -1.51 -7.43
CA HIS A 81 -15.24 -0.15 -7.72
C HIS A 81 -13.96 0.19 -6.96
N MET A 82 -13.00 0.78 -7.66
CA MET A 82 -11.82 1.40 -7.07
C MET A 82 -12.04 2.90 -7.03
N PHE A 83 -11.92 3.47 -5.84
CA PHE A 83 -12.13 4.88 -5.57
C PHE A 83 -10.79 5.51 -5.22
N PHE A 84 -10.42 6.58 -5.94
CA PHE A 84 -9.24 7.37 -5.60
C PHE A 84 -9.62 8.57 -4.77
N CYS A 85 -8.98 8.72 -3.60
CA CYS A 85 -9.15 9.90 -2.77
C CYS A 85 -8.27 11.04 -3.32
N PRO A 86 -8.58 12.31 -2.99
CA PRO A 86 -7.79 13.46 -3.44
C PRO A 86 -6.26 13.31 -3.23
N SER A 87 -5.86 12.79 -2.06
CA SER A 87 -4.45 12.53 -1.72
C SER A 87 -3.73 11.51 -2.63
N PHE A 88 -4.46 10.66 -3.37
CA PHE A 88 -3.87 9.80 -4.41
C PHE A 88 -3.23 10.62 -5.53
N PHE A 89 -3.90 11.69 -5.95
CA PHE A 89 -3.43 12.54 -7.03
C PHE A 89 -2.24 13.42 -6.60
N LEU A 90 -2.04 13.62 -5.29
CA LEU A 90 -0.83 14.26 -4.77
C LEU A 90 0.39 13.32 -4.79
N ARG A 91 0.20 12.01 -4.95
CA ARG A 91 1.32 11.08 -5.06
C ARG A 91 1.99 11.18 -6.44
N PRO A 92 3.32 11.06 -6.51
CA PRO A 92 4.02 11.04 -7.79
C PRO A 92 3.69 9.77 -8.59
N LYS A 93 3.86 9.87 -9.92
CA LYS A 93 3.83 8.72 -10.82
C LYS A 93 5.04 7.81 -10.55
N LEU A 94 4.97 6.56 -11.03
CA LEU A 94 6.02 5.57 -10.81
C LEU A 94 7.37 6.08 -11.29
N ASP A 95 7.52 6.40 -12.58
CA ASP A 95 8.82 6.79 -13.14
C ASP A 95 9.39 8.04 -12.47
N ASP A 96 8.56 9.06 -12.20
CA ASP A 96 8.98 10.30 -11.52
C ASP A 96 9.52 10.02 -10.11
N ARG A 97 8.79 9.18 -9.34
CA ARG A 97 9.21 8.84 -7.98
C ARG A 97 10.52 8.07 -7.98
N ILE A 98 10.61 7.05 -8.84
CA ILE A 98 11.81 6.23 -8.91
C ILE A 98 13.02 7.08 -9.32
N ALA A 99 12.90 7.89 -10.38
CA ALA A 99 13.98 8.76 -10.85
C ALA A 99 14.44 9.76 -9.77
N THR A 100 13.52 10.28 -8.96
CA THR A 100 13.86 11.20 -7.86
C THR A 100 14.57 10.47 -6.72
N THR A 101 14.08 9.30 -6.31
CA THR A 101 14.61 8.60 -5.13
C THR A 101 15.94 7.89 -5.40
N VAL A 102 16.13 7.26 -6.57
CA VAL A 102 17.40 6.55 -6.89
C VAL A 102 18.61 7.47 -6.92
N ASN A 103 18.41 8.75 -7.28
CA ASN A 103 19.49 9.73 -7.35
C ASN A 103 19.81 10.39 -6.00
N ASN A 104 19.10 10.01 -4.93
CA ASN A 104 19.33 10.52 -3.59
C ASN A 104 19.87 9.41 -2.69
N LEU A 105 21.20 9.38 -2.47
CA LEU A 105 21.88 8.32 -1.71
C LEU A 105 21.35 8.13 -0.28
N VAL A 106 20.81 9.19 0.35
CA VAL A 106 20.22 9.10 1.69
C VAL A 106 18.89 8.35 1.64
N GLN A 107 18.10 8.58 0.59
CA GLN A 107 16.75 8.03 0.45
C GLN A 107 16.73 6.69 -0.30
N ALA A 108 17.71 6.42 -1.15
CA ALA A 108 17.71 5.31 -2.09
C ALA A 108 17.70 3.93 -1.42
N ASN A 109 18.23 3.82 -0.20
CA ASN A 109 18.27 2.53 0.52
C ASN A 109 16.93 2.14 1.16
N TRP A 110 15.93 3.03 1.14
CA TRP A 110 14.67 2.89 1.87
C TRP A 110 13.51 2.65 0.91
N LEU A 111 12.99 1.42 0.90
CA LEU A 111 11.93 1.03 -0.04
C LEU A 111 10.63 1.85 0.16
N ASP A 112 10.32 2.28 1.38
CA ASP A 112 9.15 3.13 1.65
C ASP A 112 9.17 4.45 0.87
N ASN A 113 10.36 5.00 0.61
CA ASN A 113 10.54 6.25 -0.15
C ASN A 113 10.19 6.13 -1.63
N TYR A 114 10.03 4.90 -2.13
CA TYR A 114 9.63 4.65 -3.51
C TYR A 114 8.11 4.54 -3.67
N ALA A 115 7.32 4.63 -2.58
CA ALA A 115 5.87 4.59 -2.66
C ALA A 115 5.31 5.71 -3.55
N ASN A 116 4.36 5.34 -4.42
CA ASN A 116 3.85 6.18 -5.50
C ASN A 116 2.41 5.77 -5.88
N ARG A 117 1.85 6.36 -6.95
CA ARG A 117 0.49 6.00 -7.42
C ARG A 117 0.35 4.53 -7.82
N ALA A 118 1.34 3.96 -8.50
CA ALA A 118 1.28 2.57 -8.96
C ALA A 118 1.28 1.56 -7.80
N THR A 119 2.01 1.85 -6.73
CA THR A 119 1.99 1.01 -5.52
C THR A 119 0.63 1.04 -4.84
N THR A 120 -0.03 2.21 -4.79
CA THR A 120 -1.40 2.31 -4.28
C THR A 120 -2.38 1.52 -5.16
N VAL A 121 -2.31 1.63 -6.48
CA VAL A 121 -3.18 0.84 -7.37
C VAL A 121 -2.96 -0.66 -7.19
N ALA A 122 -1.71 -1.12 -7.10
CA ALA A 122 -1.40 -2.53 -6.89
C ALA A 122 -1.93 -3.05 -5.54
N HIS A 123 -1.79 -2.25 -4.48
CA HIS A 123 -2.36 -2.54 -3.16
C HIS A 123 -3.88 -2.72 -3.24
N GLU A 124 -4.59 -1.74 -3.82
CA GLU A 124 -6.05 -1.77 -3.89
C GLU A 124 -6.58 -2.91 -4.78
N LEU A 125 -5.92 -3.20 -5.91
CA LEU A 125 -6.33 -4.32 -6.77
C LEU A 125 -6.30 -5.66 -6.03
N LEU A 126 -5.36 -5.85 -5.10
CA LEU A 126 -5.27 -7.09 -4.33
C LEU A 126 -6.39 -7.25 -3.29
N HIS A 127 -7.09 -6.19 -2.91
CA HIS A 127 -8.30 -6.30 -2.10
C HIS A 127 -9.50 -6.84 -2.87
N ILE A 128 -9.42 -6.96 -4.19
CA ILE A 128 -10.51 -7.52 -5.00
C ILE A 128 -10.46 -9.04 -4.93
N SER A 129 -11.53 -9.68 -4.44
CA SER A 129 -11.56 -11.13 -4.17
C SER A 129 -11.21 -12.05 -5.34
N TRP A 130 -11.53 -11.64 -6.59
CA TRP A 130 -11.18 -12.41 -7.79
C TRP A 130 -9.75 -12.14 -8.30
N ILE A 131 -9.04 -11.17 -7.71
CA ILE A 131 -7.61 -10.91 -7.92
C ILE A 131 -6.82 -11.51 -6.75
N GLY A 132 -6.96 -10.94 -5.55
CA GLY A 132 -6.26 -11.37 -4.35
C GLY A 132 -7.12 -12.29 -3.51
N SER A 133 -6.67 -13.53 -3.36
CA SER A 133 -7.33 -14.54 -2.53
C SER A 133 -6.42 -14.92 -1.36
N PRO A 134 -6.95 -15.01 -0.14
CA PRO A 134 -6.16 -15.36 1.04
C PRO A 134 -5.97 -16.89 1.15
N ILE A 135 -4.92 -17.30 1.84
CA ILE A 135 -4.73 -18.69 2.29
C ILE A 135 -5.30 -18.86 3.71
N ASP A 136 -5.86 -20.04 3.99
CA ASP A 136 -6.32 -20.44 5.34
C ASP A 136 -7.24 -19.44 6.05
N SER A 137 -8.01 -18.67 5.27
CA SER A 137 -8.94 -17.65 5.80
C SER A 137 -10.36 -17.92 5.32
N PRO A 138 -11.07 -18.93 5.87
CA PRO A 138 -12.42 -19.28 5.44
C PRO A 138 -13.44 -18.15 5.65
N ALA A 139 -13.14 -17.21 6.55
CA ALA A 139 -13.98 -16.05 6.84
C ALA A 139 -13.78 -14.87 5.87
N ARG A 140 -12.76 -14.89 5.00
CA ARG A 140 -12.45 -13.79 4.09
C ARG A 140 -12.21 -14.33 2.69
N ASN A 141 -12.86 -13.73 1.71
CA ASN A 141 -12.68 -14.06 0.29
C ASN A 141 -11.63 -13.19 -0.39
N GLN A 142 -11.01 -12.25 0.32
CA GLN A 142 -10.03 -11.30 -0.22
C GLN A 142 -8.83 -11.12 0.70
N LEU A 143 -7.71 -10.69 0.12
CA LEU A 143 -6.57 -10.20 0.89
C LEU A 143 -6.96 -8.93 1.64
N ILE A 144 -6.32 -8.68 2.78
CA ILE A 144 -6.73 -7.63 3.71
C ILE A 144 -5.54 -6.87 4.25
N ASP A 145 -5.83 -5.71 4.83
CA ASP A 145 -4.86 -5.00 5.63
C ASP A 145 -4.79 -5.63 7.01
N ILE A 146 -3.63 -6.22 7.32
CA ILE A 146 -3.38 -6.80 8.63
C ILE A 146 -3.11 -5.68 9.63
N PHE A 147 -3.74 -5.75 10.79
CA PHE A 147 -3.39 -4.90 11.93
C PHE A 147 -2.20 -5.51 12.66
N MET A 148 -1.32 -4.65 13.17
CA MET A 148 -0.24 -5.06 14.06
C MET A 148 -0.81 -5.59 15.39
N PRO A 149 -0.03 -6.33 16.18
CA PRO A 149 -0.56 -7.11 17.32
C PRO A 149 -1.32 -6.31 18.38
N ASP A 150 -0.98 -5.04 18.54
CA ASP A 150 -1.65 -4.14 19.48
C ASP A 150 -2.96 -3.53 18.93
N GLY A 151 -3.28 -3.79 17.65
CA GLY A 151 -4.48 -3.33 16.96
C GLY A 151 -4.49 -1.85 16.58
N ASN A 152 -3.44 -1.08 16.89
CA ASN A 152 -3.47 0.38 16.78
C ASN A 152 -3.11 0.90 15.38
N TRP A 153 -2.37 0.12 14.59
CA TRP A 153 -2.07 0.47 13.20
C TRP A 153 -2.03 -0.75 12.29
N LYS A 154 -2.12 -0.49 10.99
CA LYS A 154 -2.03 -1.52 9.95
C LYS A 154 -0.59 -1.71 9.51
N ALA A 155 -0.25 -2.94 9.12
CA ALA A 155 1.06 -3.33 8.65
C ALA A 155 1.37 -2.76 7.25
N TYR A 156 1.57 -1.44 7.18
CA TYR A 156 1.74 -0.71 5.93
C TYR A 156 3.19 -0.43 5.58
N ARG A 157 4.05 -0.15 6.57
CA ARG A 157 5.46 0.17 6.34
C ARG A 157 6.24 -1.09 5.96
N THR A 158 7.38 -0.92 5.29
CA THR A 158 8.27 -2.04 4.98
C THR A 158 8.68 -2.82 6.23
N VAL A 159 8.95 -2.11 7.34
CA VAL A 159 9.31 -2.72 8.63
C VAL A 159 8.17 -3.53 9.24
N ASP A 160 6.92 -3.08 9.09
CA ASP A 160 5.74 -3.82 9.58
C ASP A 160 5.55 -5.12 8.76
N CYS A 161 5.67 -5.02 7.44
CA CYS A 161 5.55 -6.16 6.54
C CYS A 161 6.67 -7.19 6.74
N LYS A 162 7.88 -6.74 7.07
CA LYS A 162 9.01 -7.60 7.47
C LYS A 162 8.71 -8.33 8.78
N TYR A 163 8.15 -7.65 9.77
CA TYR A 163 7.71 -8.30 11.00
C TYR A 163 6.68 -9.40 10.71
N LEU A 164 5.65 -9.14 9.89
CA LEU A 164 4.69 -10.19 9.51
C LEU A 164 5.33 -11.39 8.80
N ALA A 165 6.42 -11.18 8.06
CA ALA A 165 7.11 -12.21 7.30
C ALA A 165 8.13 -13.01 8.14
N HIS A 166 8.61 -12.44 9.24
CA HIS A 166 9.70 -13.01 10.05
C HIS A 166 9.33 -13.32 11.50
N SER A 167 8.21 -12.79 12.00
CA SER A 167 7.77 -13.01 13.38
C SER A 167 7.51 -14.50 13.63
N GLU A 168 7.96 -14.98 14.78
CA GLU A 168 7.69 -16.34 15.26
C GLU A 168 6.33 -16.46 15.96
N ILE A 169 5.71 -15.33 16.27
CA ILE A 169 4.49 -15.25 17.07
C ILE A 169 3.26 -14.96 16.18
N GLU A 170 3.47 -14.28 15.05
CA GLU A 170 2.38 -14.11 14.09
C GLU A 170 2.00 -15.47 13.46
N PRO A 171 0.70 -15.74 13.25
CA PRO A 171 0.25 -16.85 12.43
C PRO A 171 1.03 -16.91 11.12
N ASP A 172 1.51 -18.12 10.78
CA ASP A 172 2.37 -18.44 9.62
C ASP A 172 1.90 -17.87 8.27
N VAL A 173 0.66 -17.37 8.19
CA VAL A 173 -0.02 -16.94 6.96
C VAL A 173 -0.29 -15.44 6.87
N GLN A 174 0.01 -14.64 7.90
CA GLN A 174 -0.38 -13.22 7.88
C GLN A 174 0.31 -12.44 6.76
N HIS A 175 1.60 -12.66 6.51
CA HIS A 175 2.35 -11.96 5.46
C HIS A 175 1.84 -12.27 4.05
N VAL A 176 1.42 -13.52 3.76
CA VAL A 176 0.82 -13.88 2.45
C VAL A 176 -0.63 -13.44 2.32
N ASN A 177 -1.28 -13.07 3.42
CA ASN A 177 -2.65 -12.53 3.45
C ASN A 177 -2.70 -10.99 3.52
N ASN A 178 -1.55 -10.34 3.75
CA ASN A 178 -1.42 -8.89 3.82
C ASN A 178 -1.12 -8.30 2.43
N VAL A 179 -1.95 -7.37 1.96
CA VAL A 179 -1.78 -6.74 0.64
C VAL A 179 -0.46 -5.95 0.51
N ASN A 180 0.00 -5.30 1.59
CA ASN A 180 1.24 -4.51 1.54
C ASN A 180 2.49 -5.36 1.31
N ASN A 181 2.50 -6.62 1.77
CA ASN A 181 3.64 -7.52 1.51
C ASN A 181 3.83 -7.75 0.00
N TYR A 182 2.75 -7.96 -0.75
CA TYR A 182 2.83 -8.08 -2.22
C TYR A 182 3.24 -6.78 -2.88
N MET A 183 2.64 -5.65 -2.47
CA MET A 183 2.98 -4.33 -2.99
C MET A 183 4.48 -4.02 -2.84
N TRP A 184 5.05 -4.25 -1.65
CA TRP A 184 6.48 -4.05 -1.42
C TRP A 184 7.33 -5.01 -2.25
N TRP A 185 6.91 -6.26 -2.40
CA TRP A 185 7.59 -7.22 -3.25
C TRP A 185 7.59 -6.75 -4.72
N PHE A 186 6.47 -6.28 -5.27
CA PHE A 186 6.41 -5.75 -6.64
C PHE A 186 7.36 -4.56 -6.85
N LEU A 187 7.33 -3.60 -5.92
CA LEU A 187 8.16 -2.40 -6.01
C LEU A 187 9.64 -2.73 -5.93
N ALA A 188 10.02 -3.62 -4.99
CA ALA A 188 11.41 -4.06 -4.85
C ALA A 188 11.90 -4.79 -6.11
N ASN A 189 11.10 -5.71 -6.66
CA ASN A 189 11.46 -6.43 -7.90
C ASN A 189 11.62 -5.46 -9.08
N TYR A 190 10.72 -4.48 -9.21
CA TYR A 190 10.83 -3.47 -10.26
C TYR A 190 12.16 -2.69 -10.15
N ILE A 191 12.54 -2.26 -8.94
CA ILE A 191 13.77 -1.50 -8.71
C ILE A 191 15.01 -2.37 -8.98
N ILE A 192 15.05 -3.61 -8.46
CA ILE A 192 16.14 -4.56 -8.73
C ILE A 192 16.32 -4.75 -10.23
N HIS A 193 15.25 -5.02 -10.98
CA HIS A 193 15.35 -5.27 -12.41
C HIS A 193 15.71 -4.05 -13.24
N LYS A 194 15.30 -2.84 -12.83
CA LYS A 194 15.54 -1.61 -13.60
C LYS A 194 16.85 -0.92 -13.23
N TYR A 195 17.35 -1.07 -12.01
CA TYR A 195 18.49 -0.32 -11.47
C TYR A 195 19.58 -1.18 -10.81
N ASP A 196 19.41 -2.50 -10.77
CA ASP A 196 20.42 -3.45 -10.27
C ASP A 196 20.86 -3.22 -8.81
N PHE A 197 19.93 -2.79 -7.95
CA PHE A 197 20.15 -2.72 -6.50
C PHE A 197 18.88 -3.04 -5.71
N TYR A 198 19.05 -3.44 -4.45
CA TYR A 198 17.94 -3.78 -3.55
C TYR A 198 17.73 -2.71 -2.46
N PRO A 199 16.68 -1.89 -2.54
CA PRO A 199 16.27 -1.05 -1.42
C PRO A 199 15.58 -1.92 -0.36
N SER A 200 16.11 -1.91 0.86
CA SER A 200 15.56 -2.71 1.97
C SER A 200 14.66 -1.87 2.89
N GLY A 201 15.07 -0.65 3.22
CA GLY A 201 14.59 0.07 4.42
C GLY A 201 15.13 -0.52 5.73
N SER A 202 14.54 -0.12 6.86
CA SER A 202 14.94 -0.58 8.21
C SER A 202 15.01 -2.09 8.31
N THR A 203 16.07 -2.59 8.93
CA THR A 203 16.15 -3.97 9.41
C THR A 203 15.33 -4.09 10.70
N TRP A 204 14.44 -5.08 10.76
CA TRP A 204 13.80 -5.47 12.02
C TRP A 204 14.58 -6.64 12.60
N LEU A 205 15.15 -6.47 13.80
CA LEU A 205 16.16 -7.38 14.35
C LEU A 205 15.60 -8.39 15.36
N THR A 206 14.33 -8.26 15.73
CA THR A 206 13.65 -9.13 16.70
C THR A 206 12.50 -9.85 16.01
N THR A 207 12.43 -11.17 16.19
CA THR A 207 11.34 -12.01 15.71
C THR A 207 10.19 -12.08 16.73
N LEU A 208 10.36 -11.48 17.90
CA LEU A 208 9.44 -11.58 19.04
C LEU A 208 8.70 -10.27 19.32
N ASP A 209 9.34 -9.13 19.11
CA ASP A 209 8.72 -7.83 19.39
C ASP A 209 8.22 -7.20 18.09
N PRO A 210 7.00 -6.63 18.06
CA PRO A 210 6.55 -5.87 16.91
C PRO A 210 7.30 -4.53 16.79
N PRO A 211 7.42 -3.97 15.57
CA PRO A 211 7.87 -2.61 15.33
C PRO A 211 7.19 -1.60 16.25
N LEU A 212 7.93 -0.57 16.67
CA LEU A 212 7.33 0.56 17.34
C LEU A 212 6.24 1.17 16.45
N SER A 213 5.12 1.56 17.05
CA SER A 213 4.05 2.27 16.37
C SER A 213 4.65 3.43 15.56
N PRO A 214 4.11 3.71 14.36
CA PRO A 214 4.54 4.90 13.64
C PRO A 214 4.34 6.12 14.55
N PRO A 215 5.30 7.07 14.58
CA PRO A 215 5.10 8.30 15.32
C PRO A 215 3.78 8.93 14.87
N SER A 216 2.99 9.47 15.80
CA SER A 216 1.84 10.31 15.48
C SER A 216 2.31 11.36 14.47
N VAL A 217 1.69 11.35 13.30
CA VAL A 217 2.15 11.92 12.03
C VAL A 217 3.03 13.17 12.23
N ALA A 218 4.34 12.98 12.08
CA ALA A 218 5.32 14.07 12.05
C ALA A 218 6.51 13.80 11.13
N ASN A 219 6.65 12.62 10.49
CA ASN A 219 7.93 12.27 9.85
C ASN A 219 7.85 11.43 8.56
N LEU A 220 6.79 11.56 7.75
CA LEU A 220 6.80 10.98 6.40
C LEU A 220 6.20 11.97 5.37
N ALA A 221 6.74 13.18 5.32
CA ALA A 221 6.60 14.06 4.16
C ALA A 221 7.98 14.21 3.50
N ILE A 222 8.14 13.68 2.29
CA ILE A 222 9.17 14.18 1.37
C ILE A 222 8.52 15.36 0.66
N THR A 223 8.87 16.56 1.11
CA THR A 223 8.51 17.82 0.47
C THR A 223 9.18 17.93 -0.89
N ASN A 224 8.37 18.27 -1.88
CA ASN A 224 8.72 19.21 -2.95
C ASN A 224 7.39 19.79 -3.43
N SER A 225 6.94 20.83 -2.72
CA SER A 225 5.83 21.67 -3.14
C SER A 225 6.27 22.44 -4.40
N THR A 226 5.88 21.93 -5.55
CA THR A 226 5.39 22.81 -6.60
C THR A 226 3.89 22.71 -6.52
N ASP A 227 3.22 23.81 -6.20
CA ASP A 227 1.78 23.95 -6.38
C ASP A 227 1.47 23.65 -7.84
N VAL A 228 1.06 22.42 -8.10
CA VAL A 228 0.47 22.04 -9.38
C VAL A 228 -1.03 22.15 -9.16
N GLU A 229 -1.64 23.19 -9.73
CA GLU A 229 -3.06 23.12 -10.09
C GLU A 229 -3.22 21.91 -11.02
N ILE A 230 -3.60 20.75 -10.47
CA ILE A 230 -3.87 19.58 -11.28
C ILE A 230 -5.31 19.70 -11.76
N GLY A 231 -5.44 20.17 -13.00
CA GLY A 231 -6.66 20.01 -13.76
C GLY A 231 -7.05 18.53 -13.83
N TRP A 232 -8.35 18.28 -13.74
CA TRP A 232 -9.04 16.99 -13.79
C TRP A 232 -8.80 16.18 -15.09
N GLY A 233 -7.75 16.42 -15.88
CA GLY A 233 -7.60 15.83 -17.23
C GLY A 233 -7.42 14.31 -17.30
N ASP A 234 -7.16 13.63 -16.18
CA ASP A 234 -7.05 12.16 -16.09
C ASP A 234 -8.28 11.51 -15.38
N CYS A 235 -9.32 12.31 -15.12
CA CYS A 235 -10.69 11.96 -14.75
C CYS A 235 -11.66 12.84 -15.58
#